data_AF-X1UUP6-F1
#
_entry.id   AF-X1UUP6-F1
#
_cell.length_a   1.000
_cell.length_b   1.000
_cell.length_c   1.000
_cell.angle_alpha   90.00
_cell.angle_beta   90.00
_cell.angle_gamma   90.00
#
_symmetry.space_group_name_H-M   'P 1'
#
loop_
_entity.id
_entity.type
_entity.pdbx_description
1 polymer ?
#
loop_
_entity_poly.entity_id
_entity_poly.type
_entity_poly.pdbx_seq_one_letter_code
_entity_poly.pdbx_strand_id
1 'polypeptide(L)'
;MISGQLDPNQLEIICQRLLVNPIIQHVVLEEPVAFPENPRYRFKLDHVDLLGADENRFSLTAQQFGFSTDELKAITSYFSKQKRNPTDAELETLAQTWSEHCVHKTFKGRISFNGTVIDNLLKSTIARATEELNQPWCLSVFEDNSGAIEFDDKWAVCFKVETHNHPSAIEPYGGASTGVGGVVRDVMGTGLSAKPIANTDVFCFGPPDLPYDRLPPGVLHPRRIFKGVRA
;
A
#
# COMPACT_ATOMS: atom_id res chain seq x y z
N MET A 1 19.64 20.31 -23.93
CA MET A 1 18.85 20.89 -25.05
C MET A 1 18.57 19.77 -26.03
N ILE A 2 17.29 19.46 -26.30
CA ILE A 2 16.90 18.49 -27.33
C ILE A 2 16.70 19.29 -28.62
N SER A 3 17.33 18.87 -29.72
CA SER A 3 17.18 19.52 -31.02
C SER A 3 16.82 18.48 -32.08
N GLY A 4 15.97 18.86 -33.04
CA GLY A 4 15.52 17.97 -34.11
C GLY A 4 14.17 18.40 -34.71
N GLN A 5 13.80 17.79 -35.83
CA GLN A 5 12.45 17.89 -36.39
C GLN A 5 11.61 16.76 -35.77
N LEU A 6 10.79 17.11 -34.79
CA LEU A 6 9.88 16.19 -34.12
C LEU A 6 8.45 16.58 -34.43
N ASP A 7 7.62 15.61 -34.76
CA ASP A 7 6.18 15.83 -34.78
C ASP A 7 5.60 15.89 -33.34
N PRO A 8 4.37 16.41 -33.16
CA PRO A 8 3.77 16.52 -31.83
C PRO A 8 3.65 15.20 -31.06
N ASN A 9 3.41 14.09 -31.75
CA ASN A 9 3.27 12.77 -31.13
C ASN A 9 4.62 12.24 -30.66
N GLN A 10 5.68 12.43 -31.45
CA GLN A 10 7.05 12.11 -31.05
C GLN A 10 7.49 12.92 -29.83
N LEU A 11 7.16 14.22 -29.80
CA LEU A 11 7.46 15.07 -28.66
C LEU A 11 6.73 14.60 -27.39
N GLU A 12 5.45 14.26 -27.49
CA GLU A 12 4.66 13.72 -26.38
C GLU A 12 5.26 12.43 -25.84
N ILE A 13 5.60 11.49 -26.73
CA ILE A 13 6.23 10.21 -26.37
C ILE A 13 7.56 10.43 -25.64
N ILE A 14 8.42 11.31 -26.17
CA ILE A 14 9.72 11.60 -25.56
C ILE A 14 9.53 12.20 -24.16
N CYS A 15 8.66 13.21 -24.03
CA CYS A 15 8.39 13.86 -22.77
C CYS A 15 7.83 12.88 -21.73
N GLN A 16 6.73 12.19 -22.03
CA GLN A 16 6.02 11.33 -21.07
C GLN A 16 6.75 10.01 -20.77
N ARG A 17 7.49 9.44 -21.73
CA ARG A 17 8.12 8.12 -21.56
C ARG A 17 9.57 8.17 -21.16
N LEU A 18 10.32 9.20 -21.56
CA LEU A 18 11.78 9.25 -21.39
C LEU A 18 12.24 10.32 -20.41
N LEU A 19 11.63 11.50 -20.44
CA LEU A 19 12.14 12.66 -19.70
C LEU A 19 11.45 12.90 -18.38
N VAL A 20 10.14 12.67 -18.33
CA VAL A 20 9.28 13.06 -17.22
C VAL A 20 8.64 11.82 -16.61
N ASN A 21 8.55 11.80 -15.29
CA ASN A 21 7.62 10.94 -14.58
C ASN A 21 6.29 11.70 -14.40
N PRO A 22 5.25 11.42 -15.20
CA PRO A 22 4.01 12.20 -15.20
C PRO A 22 3.25 12.15 -13.86
N ILE A 23 3.61 11.23 -12.96
CA ILE A 23 2.99 11.12 -11.63
C ILE A 23 3.47 12.24 -10.70
N ILE A 24 4.74 12.65 -10.81
CA ILE A 24 5.38 13.60 -9.88
C ILE A 24 5.95 14.84 -10.56
N GLN A 25 5.94 14.87 -11.89
CA GLN A 25 6.48 15.95 -12.70
C GLN A 25 5.48 16.29 -13.81
N HIS A 26 5.46 17.55 -14.21
CA HIS A 26 4.68 18.02 -15.35
C HIS A 26 5.59 18.82 -16.29
N VAL A 27 5.21 18.88 -17.56
CA VAL A 27 5.93 19.65 -18.58
C VAL A 27 5.46 21.10 -18.50
N VAL A 28 6.42 22.02 -18.50
CA VAL A 28 6.16 23.46 -18.56
C VAL A 28 6.83 24.01 -19.82
N LEU A 29 6.07 24.77 -20.62
CA LEU A 29 6.56 25.37 -21.87
C LEU A 29 7.22 26.74 -21.65
N GLU A 30 6.80 27.45 -20.62
CA GLU A 30 7.29 28.78 -20.27
C GLU A 30 7.70 28.82 -18.79
N GLU A 31 8.89 29.34 -18.50
CA GLU A 31 9.37 29.42 -17.12
C GLU A 31 8.40 30.29 -16.29
N PRO A 32 7.83 29.76 -15.20
CA PRO A 32 6.86 30.51 -14.41
C PRO A 32 7.56 31.70 -13.73
N VAL A 33 6.99 32.89 -13.92
CA VAL A 33 7.56 34.16 -13.43
C VAL A 33 7.41 34.29 -11.90
N ALA A 34 6.51 33.52 -11.28
CA ALA A 34 6.29 33.49 -9.84
C ALA A 34 5.84 32.10 -9.37
N PHE A 35 6.18 31.77 -8.12
CA PHE A 35 5.59 30.60 -7.46
C PHE A 35 4.12 30.89 -7.11
N PRO A 36 3.21 29.92 -7.31
CA PRO A 36 1.83 30.07 -6.88
C PRO A 36 1.77 30.26 -5.36
N GLU A 37 0.89 31.14 -4.89
CA GLU A 37 0.61 31.25 -3.45
C GLU A 37 0.03 29.93 -2.94
N ASN A 38 0.39 29.57 -1.70
CA ASN A 38 -0.18 28.40 -1.05
C ASN A 38 -1.72 28.52 -1.01
N PRO A 39 -2.46 27.46 -1.40
CA PRO A 39 -3.91 27.50 -1.39
C PRO A 39 -4.41 27.77 0.03
N ARG A 40 -5.33 28.72 0.18
CA ARG A 40 -5.97 28.99 1.48
C ARG A 40 -7.01 27.91 1.76
N TYR A 41 -6.67 26.96 2.62
CA TYR A 41 -7.59 25.94 3.08
C TYR A 41 -8.61 26.52 4.08
N ARG A 42 -9.89 26.26 3.85
CA ARG A 42 -10.96 26.50 4.83
C ARG A 42 -11.58 25.17 5.19
N PHE A 43 -11.41 24.76 6.45
CA PHE A 43 -11.95 23.51 6.94
C PHE A 43 -13.48 23.47 6.78
N LYS A 44 -13.96 22.35 6.25
CA LYS A 44 -15.38 21.98 6.19
C LYS A 44 -15.48 20.52 6.60
N LEU A 45 -16.16 20.26 7.71
CA LEU A 45 -16.48 18.89 8.12
C LEU A 45 -17.56 18.35 7.17
N ASP A 46 -17.28 17.23 6.51
CA ASP A 46 -18.24 16.60 5.60
C ASP A 46 -18.94 15.43 6.29
N HIS A 47 -20.27 15.48 6.29
CA HIS A 47 -21.11 14.39 6.79
C HIS A 47 -21.69 13.64 5.60
N VAL A 48 -21.36 12.36 5.49
CA VAL A 48 -21.83 11.52 4.39
C VAL A 48 -23.21 11.03 4.74
N ASP A 49 -24.22 11.45 3.96
CA ASP A 49 -25.58 10.97 4.14
C ASP A 49 -25.72 9.50 3.75
N LEU A 50 -25.55 8.64 4.77
CA LEU A 50 -25.59 7.19 4.68
C LEU A 50 -26.91 6.62 5.23
N LEU A 51 -27.51 7.29 6.23
CA LEU A 51 -28.75 6.84 6.85
C LEU A 51 -29.99 7.18 6.01
N GLY A 52 -29.94 8.29 5.26
CA GLY A 52 -30.98 8.69 4.30
C GLY A 52 -30.71 8.23 2.87
N ALA A 53 -29.63 7.50 2.63
CA ALA A 53 -29.21 7.09 1.30
C ALA A 53 -30.22 6.15 0.62
N ASP A 54 -30.53 6.44 -0.65
CA ASP A 54 -31.18 5.47 -1.53
C ASP A 54 -30.17 4.40 -2.02
N GLU A 55 -30.65 3.40 -2.77
CA GLU A 55 -29.79 2.31 -3.27
C GLU A 55 -28.63 2.80 -4.15
N ASN A 56 -28.87 3.87 -4.93
CA ASN A 56 -27.86 4.47 -5.78
C ASN A 56 -26.76 5.13 -4.94
N ARG A 57 -27.14 5.94 -3.96
CA ARG A 57 -26.21 6.64 -3.06
C ARG A 57 -25.44 5.66 -2.19
N PHE A 58 -26.09 4.60 -1.73
CA PHE A 58 -25.44 3.49 -1.01
C PHE A 58 -24.35 2.86 -1.88
N SER A 59 -24.67 2.52 -3.13
CA SER A 59 -23.71 1.91 -4.07
C SER A 59 -22.54 2.82 -4.41
N LEU A 60 -22.81 4.13 -4.62
CA LEU A 60 -21.76 5.12 -4.87
C LEU A 60 -20.83 5.27 -3.66
N THR A 61 -21.37 5.26 -2.45
CA THR A 61 -20.57 5.34 -1.22
C THR A 61 -19.71 4.10 -1.05
N ALA A 62 -20.27 2.91 -1.32
CA ALA A 62 -19.52 1.66 -1.30
C ALA A 62 -18.34 1.71 -2.28
N GLN A 63 -18.58 2.17 -3.51
CA GLN A 63 -17.55 2.29 -4.54
C GLN A 63 -16.48 3.33 -4.17
N GLN A 64 -16.89 4.49 -3.65
CA GLN A 64 -15.98 5.59 -3.29
C GLN A 64 -14.96 5.16 -2.24
N PHE A 65 -15.39 4.45 -1.21
CA PHE A 65 -14.54 4.02 -0.09
C PHE A 65 -14.03 2.57 -0.22
N GLY A 66 -14.43 1.86 -1.27
CA GLY A 66 -14.02 0.47 -1.50
C GLY A 66 -14.62 -0.55 -0.52
N PHE A 67 -15.78 -0.24 0.07
CA PHE A 67 -16.48 -1.17 0.96
C PHE A 67 -17.24 -2.24 0.18
N SER A 68 -17.23 -3.45 0.72
CA SER A 68 -18.24 -4.45 0.36
C SER A 68 -19.62 -4.03 0.88
N THR A 69 -20.66 -4.62 0.29
CA THR A 69 -22.05 -4.42 0.72
C THR A 69 -22.26 -4.73 2.20
N ASP A 70 -21.62 -5.77 2.72
CA ASP A 70 -21.79 -6.19 4.12
C ASP A 70 -21.06 -5.27 5.09
N GLU A 71 -19.88 -4.77 4.72
CA GLU A 71 -19.17 -3.75 5.49
C GLU A 71 -19.99 -2.46 5.57
N LEU A 72 -20.49 -1.97 4.43
CA LEU A 72 -21.28 -0.75 4.44
C LEU A 72 -22.59 -0.91 5.24
N LYS A 73 -23.24 -2.08 5.17
CA LYS A 73 -24.40 -2.39 6.03
C LYS A 73 -24.05 -2.37 7.52
N ALA A 74 -22.91 -2.95 7.90
CA ALA A 74 -22.46 -2.94 9.29
C ALA A 74 -22.20 -1.52 9.78
N ILE A 75 -21.57 -0.69 8.94
CA ILE A 75 -21.33 0.73 9.18
C ILE A 75 -22.66 1.49 9.34
N THR A 76 -23.60 1.35 8.38
CA THR A 76 -24.93 1.95 8.47
C THR A 76 -25.65 1.53 9.74
N SER A 77 -25.59 0.24 10.13
CA SER A 77 -26.20 -0.25 11.37
C SER A 77 -25.62 0.42 12.62
N TYR A 78 -24.30 0.60 12.67
CA TYR A 78 -23.63 1.29 13.77
C TYR A 78 -24.08 2.76 13.85
N PHE A 79 -24.01 3.51 12.75
CA PHE A 79 -24.36 4.93 12.72
C PHE A 79 -25.86 5.20 12.92
N SER A 80 -26.73 4.28 12.49
CA SER A 80 -28.16 4.30 12.82
C SER A 80 -28.41 4.26 14.33
N LYS A 81 -27.67 3.41 15.07
CA LYS A 81 -27.77 3.35 16.54
C LYS A 81 -27.26 4.63 17.20
N GLN A 82 -26.24 5.26 16.62
CA GLN A 82 -25.72 6.55 17.05
C GLN A 82 -26.63 7.73 16.67
N LYS A 83 -27.67 7.50 15.85
CA LYS A 83 -28.62 8.51 15.36
C LYS A 83 -27.93 9.70 14.66
N ARG A 84 -26.84 9.43 13.95
CA ARG A 84 -26.12 10.44 13.15
C ARG A 84 -25.48 9.81 11.93
N ASN A 85 -25.27 10.62 10.90
CA ASN A 85 -24.45 10.24 9.77
C ASN A 85 -22.94 10.23 10.15
N PRO A 86 -22.14 9.35 9.52
CA PRO A 86 -20.70 9.37 9.66
C PRO A 86 -20.10 10.62 9.01
N THR A 87 -18.92 11.00 9.48
CA THR A 87 -18.05 11.94 8.76
C THR A 87 -17.27 11.21 7.67
N ASP A 88 -16.81 11.94 6.67
CA ASP A 88 -15.87 11.44 5.65
C ASP A 88 -14.62 10.81 6.29
N ALA A 89 -14.04 11.45 7.30
CA ALA A 89 -12.86 10.95 8.02
C ALA A 89 -13.13 9.63 8.78
N GLU A 90 -14.33 9.47 9.36
CA GLU A 90 -14.73 8.20 10.00
C GLU A 90 -14.86 7.07 8.98
N LEU A 91 -15.45 7.34 7.81
CA LEU A 91 -15.54 6.37 6.73
C LEU A 91 -14.16 6.02 6.17
N GLU A 92 -13.30 7.01 5.93
CA GLU A 92 -11.94 6.77 5.45
C GLU A 92 -11.13 5.93 6.44
N THR A 93 -11.26 6.21 7.74
CA THR A 93 -10.60 5.42 8.79
C THR A 93 -11.05 3.95 8.74
N LEU A 94 -12.35 3.71 8.58
CA LEU A 94 -12.88 2.35 8.44
C LEU A 94 -12.41 1.70 7.13
N ALA A 95 -12.40 2.44 6.02
CA ALA A 95 -11.93 1.93 4.72
C ALA A 95 -10.49 1.44 4.78
N GLN A 96 -9.60 2.24 5.39
CA GLN A 96 -8.19 1.87 5.54
C GLN A 96 -8.01 0.71 6.53
N THR A 97 -8.58 0.81 7.72
CA THR A 97 -8.40 -0.21 8.78
C THR A 97 -9.06 -1.54 8.45
N TRP A 98 -10.13 -1.54 7.65
CA TRP A 98 -10.81 -2.74 7.18
C TRP A 98 -10.35 -3.16 5.79
N SER A 99 -9.33 -2.55 5.21
CA SER A 99 -8.79 -2.98 3.91
C SER A 99 -8.21 -4.40 3.98
N GLU A 100 -8.09 -5.07 2.82
CA GLU A 100 -7.41 -6.35 2.75
C GLU A 100 -5.96 -6.26 3.25
N HIS A 101 -5.28 -5.18 2.91
CA HIS A 101 -3.89 -4.93 3.29
C HIS A 101 -3.70 -4.81 4.81
N CYS A 102 -4.67 -4.25 5.54
CA CYS A 102 -4.58 -4.11 6.99
C CYS A 102 -5.11 -5.34 7.74
N VAL A 103 -6.28 -5.85 7.35
CA VAL A 103 -6.93 -6.94 8.11
C VAL A 103 -6.35 -8.30 7.75
N HIS A 104 -5.84 -8.47 6.53
CA HIS A 104 -5.46 -9.76 5.94
C HIS A 104 -6.67 -10.72 5.88
N LYS A 105 -7.78 -10.29 5.26
CA LYS A 105 -9.04 -11.06 5.27
C LYS A 105 -8.89 -12.38 4.53
N THR A 106 -8.10 -12.42 3.46
CA THR A 106 -7.82 -13.68 2.73
C THR A 106 -7.12 -14.69 3.64
N PHE A 107 -6.13 -14.25 4.41
CA PHE A 107 -5.40 -15.11 5.34
C PHE A 107 -6.23 -15.54 6.55
N LYS A 108 -7.18 -14.72 7.00
CA LYS A 108 -8.08 -15.02 8.13
C LYS A 108 -9.37 -15.73 7.73
N GLY A 109 -9.72 -15.69 6.45
CA GLY A 109 -10.96 -16.25 5.91
C GLY A 109 -10.98 -17.77 5.87
N ARG A 110 -12.15 -18.31 5.54
CA ARG A 110 -12.34 -19.75 5.27
C ARG A 110 -12.10 -20.04 3.79
N ILE A 111 -11.20 -20.97 3.50
CA ILE A 111 -10.83 -21.37 2.15
C ILE A 111 -11.29 -22.81 1.93
N SER A 112 -12.07 -23.05 0.87
CA SER A 112 -12.38 -24.40 0.39
C SER A 112 -11.40 -24.77 -0.71
N PHE A 113 -10.60 -25.81 -0.48
CA PHE A 113 -9.60 -26.28 -1.42
C PHE A 113 -9.60 -27.80 -1.49
N ASN A 114 -9.85 -28.36 -2.68
CA ASN A 114 -9.89 -29.81 -2.94
C ASN A 114 -10.75 -30.60 -1.92
N GLY A 115 -11.93 -30.08 -1.57
CA GLY A 115 -12.85 -30.70 -0.61
C GLY A 115 -12.48 -30.53 0.86
N THR A 116 -11.38 -29.82 1.18
CA THR A 116 -10.98 -29.48 2.55
C THR A 116 -11.31 -28.01 2.82
N VAL A 117 -11.87 -27.74 4.00
CA VAL A 117 -12.08 -26.37 4.48
C VAL A 117 -10.94 -26.01 5.43
N ILE A 118 -10.18 -24.98 5.07
CA ILE A 118 -9.16 -24.36 5.91
C ILE A 118 -9.78 -23.13 6.55
N ASP A 119 -9.91 -23.14 7.87
CA ASP A 119 -10.39 -22.00 8.65
C ASP A 119 -9.19 -21.19 9.15
N ASN A 120 -8.99 -19.99 8.59
CA ASN A 120 -7.85 -19.12 8.85
C ASN A 120 -6.50 -19.76 8.45
N LEU A 121 -6.05 -19.44 7.23
CA LEU A 121 -4.81 -19.97 6.66
C LEU A 121 -3.58 -19.60 7.51
N LEU A 122 -3.47 -18.36 7.98
CA LEU A 122 -2.32 -17.93 8.79
C LEU A 122 -2.25 -18.70 10.11
N LYS A 123 -3.39 -18.82 10.79
CA LYS A 123 -3.50 -19.51 12.08
C LYS A 123 -3.20 -21.00 11.93
N SER A 124 -3.79 -21.65 10.94
CA SER A 124 -3.66 -23.09 10.71
C SER A 124 -2.29 -23.53 10.17
N THR A 125 -1.44 -22.59 9.73
CA THR A 125 -0.12 -22.88 9.18
C THR A 125 0.99 -22.34 10.07
N ILE A 126 1.47 -21.12 9.79
CA ILE A 126 2.67 -20.54 10.40
C ILE A 126 2.47 -20.33 11.90
N ALA A 127 1.31 -19.82 12.32
CA ALA A 127 1.06 -19.56 13.74
C ALA A 127 1.00 -20.87 14.54
N ARG A 128 0.22 -21.86 14.09
CA ARG A 128 0.16 -23.18 14.72
C ARG A 128 1.54 -23.84 14.81
N ALA A 129 2.31 -23.84 13.73
CA ALA A 129 3.66 -24.42 13.75
C ALA A 129 4.57 -23.71 14.77
N THR A 130 4.45 -22.38 14.87
CA THR A 130 5.20 -21.59 15.87
C THR A 130 4.77 -21.95 17.30
N GLU A 131 3.46 -22.03 17.56
CA GLU A 131 2.89 -22.42 18.85
C GLU A 131 3.27 -23.85 19.25
N GLU A 132 3.23 -24.81 18.31
CA GLU A 132 3.58 -26.21 18.57
C GLU A 132 5.09 -26.40 18.83
N LEU A 133 5.94 -25.66 18.10
CA LEU A 133 7.38 -25.70 18.32
C LEU A 133 7.77 -25.05 19.64
N ASN A 134 7.04 -24.02 20.08
CA ASN A 134 7.18 -23.31 21.36
C ASN A 134 8.65 -23.10 21.79
N GLN A 135 9.44 -22.54 20.87
CA GLN A 135 10.87 -22.41 21.11
C GLN A 135 11.15 -21.26 22.09
N PRO A 136 11.96 -21.48 23.15
CA PRO A 136 12.17 -20.46 24.19
C PRO A 136 12.95 -19.24 23.69
N TRP A 137 13.73 -19.40 22.61
CA TRP A 137 14.48 -18.31 21.97
C TRP A 137 13.60 -17.43 21.07
N CYS A 138 12.32 -17.75 20.85
CA CYS A 138 11.36 -16.86 20.19
C CYS A 138 10.78 -15.88 21.22
N LEU A 139 11.35 -14.68 21.31
CA LEU A 139 11.02 -13.70 22.34
C LEU A 139 9.76 -12.89 22.03
N SER A 140 9.51 -12.59 20.75
CA SER A 140 8.29 -11.92 20.28
C SER A 140 7.93 -12.41 18.88
N VAL A 141 6.74 -13.00 18.73
CA VAL A 141 6.25 -13.51 17.44
C VAL A 141 4.76 -13.23 17.32
N PHE A 142 4.33 -12.60 16.22
CA PHE A 142 2.93 -12.20 15.96
C PHE A 142 2.32 -11.17 16.93
N GLU A 143 3.13 -10.52 17.78
CA GLU A 143 2.65 -9.57 18.79
C GLU A 143 3.14 -8.13 18.57
N ASP A 144 4.08 -7.92 17.65
CA ASP A 144 4.75 -6.63 17.45
C ASP A 144 5.02 -6.36 15.95
N ASN A 145 5.61 -5.21 15.65
CA ASN A 145 5.95 -4.76 14.30
C ASN A 145 7.03 -5.62 13.63
N SER A 146 7.87 -6.31 14.40
CA SER A 146 8.81 -7.31 13.90
C SER A 146 8.88 -8.55 14.81
N GLY A 147 9.43 -9.65 14.30
CA GLY A 147 9.72 -10.81 15.13
C GLY A 147 11.07 -10.65 15.82
N ALA A 148 11.17 -11.02 17.09
CA ALA A 148 12.40 -10.97 17.86
C ALA A 148 12.81 -12.36 18.37
N ILE A 149 14.07 -12.72 18.14
CA ILE A 149 14.67 -13.96 18.65
C ILE A 149 15.88 -13.66 19.53
N GLU A 150 16.12 -14.49 20.53
CA GLU A 150 17.32 -14.43 21.36
C GLU A 150 18.57 -14.70 20.51
N PHE A 151 19.61 -13.90 20.72
CA PHE A 151 20.93 -14.13 20.12
C PHE A 151 21.96 -14.52 21.18
N ASP A 152 21.96 -13.82 22.31
CA ASP A 152 22.73 -14.15 23.52
C ASP A 152 22.02 -13.59 24.78
N ASP A 153 22.67 -13.73 25.94
CA ASP A 153 22.14 -13.27 27.25
C ASP A 153 21.83 -11.76 27.32
N LYS A 154 22.27 -10.96 26.34
CA LYS A 154 22.15 -9.49 26.34
C LYS A 154 21.41 -8.95 25.12
N TRP A 155 21.40 -9.68 24.01
CA TRP A 155 20.91 -9.20 22.73
C TRP A 155 19.89 -10.13 22.10
N ALA A 156 18.89 -9.50 21.49
CA ALA A 156 17.95 -10.13 20.59
C ALA A 156 18.19 -9.61 19.17
N VAL A 157 17.86 -10.43 18.17
CA VAL A 157 17.81 -10.03 16.77
C VAL A 157 16.36 -9.85 16.37
N CYS A 158 16.04 -8.66 15.89
CA CYS A 158 14.75 -8.34 15.30
C CYS A 158 14.79 -8.57 13.79
N PHE A 159 13.77 -9.20 13.23
CA PHE A 159 13.67 -9.50 11.81
C PHE A 159 12.29 -9.15 11.28
N LYS A 160 12.27 -8.41 10.17
CA LYS A 160 11.06 -8.01 9.45
C LYS A 160 11.33 -8.02 7.96
N VAL A 161 10.32 -8.45 7.21
CA VAL A 161 10.28 -8.37 5.76
C VAL A 161 8.98 -7.70 5.38
N GLU A 162 9.05 -6.74 4.46
CA GLU A 162 7.90 -6.10 3.86
C GLU A 162 7.99 -6.14 2.34
N THR A 163 6.89 -5.82 1.69
CA THR A 163 6.87 -5.61 0.24
C THR A 163 6.22 -4.27 -0.07
N HIS A 164 6.62 -3.63 -1.15
CA HIS A 164 6.07 -2.33 -1.54
C HIS A 164 5.74 -2.30 -3.04
N ASN A 165 5.05 -3.35 -3.49
CA ASN A 165 4.91 -3.72 -4.90
C ASN A 165 4.11 -2.69 -5.72
N HIS A 166 2.89 -2.39 -5.30
CA HIS A 166 1.98 -1.55 -6.07
C HIS A 166 2.54 -0.11 -6.26
N PRO A 167 3.03 0.58 -5.22
CA PRO A 167 3.60 1.90 -5.41
C PRO A 167 4.89 1.87 -6.22
N SER A 168 5.75 0.84 -6.07
CA SER A 168 6.96 0.70 -6.88
C SER A 168 6.67 0.43 -8.36
N ALA A 169 5.51 -0.14 -8.70
CA ALA A 169 5.07 -0.31 -10.08
C ALA A 169 4.62 1.01 -10.72
N ILE A 170 4.17 1.96 -9.90
CA ILE A 170 3.69 3.29 -10.32
C ILE A 170 4.86 4.29 -10.35
N GLU A 171 5.57 4.42 -9.24
CA GLU A 171 6.69 5.34 -9.03
C GLU A 171 7.85 4.55 -8.39
N PRO A 172 8.78 4.00 -9.19
CA PRO A 172 9.75 3.02 -8.71
C PRO A 172 10.70 3.53 -7.63
N TYR A 173 11.16 4.78 -7.72
CA TYR A 173 12.19 5.31 -6.82
C TYR A 173 11.63 5.55 -5.41
N GLY A 174 10.57 6.35 -5.33
CA GLY A 174 9.84 6.66 -4.12
C GLY A 174 9.17 5.43 -3.53
N GLY A 175 8.55 4.58 -4.36
CA GLY A 175 7.95 3.33 -3.90
C GLY A 175 8.95 2.38 -3.23
N ALA A 176 10.15 2.21 -3.80
CA ALA A 176 11.20 1.41 -3.17
C ALA A 176 11.73 2.09 -1.89
N SER A 177 12.00 3.40 -1.95
CA SER A 177 12.53 4.17 -0.82
C SER A 177 11.60 4.15 0.39
N THR A 178 10.29 4.30 0.18
CA THR A 178 9.30 4.24 1.28
C THR A 178 9.13 2.83 1.81
N GLY A 179 9.30 1.81 0.97
CA GLY A 179 9.35 0.40 1.41
C GLY A 179 10.53 0.12 2.36
N VAL A 180 11.74 0.52 1.97
CA VAL A 180 12.93 0.42 2.85
C VAL A 180 12.72 1.22 4.14
N GLY A 181 12.19 2.44 4.03
CA GLY A 181 11.88 3.25 5.19
C GLY A 181 10.83 2.63 6.12
N GLY A 182 9.85 1.91 5.57
CA GLY A 182 8.81 1.19 6.32
C GLY A 182 9.41 0.09 7.19
N VAL A 183 10.11 -0.86 6.56
CA VAL A 183 10.71 -2.00 7.27
C VAL A 183 11.73 -1.56 8.34
N VAL A 184 12.48 -0.49 8.08
CA VAL A 184 13.41 0.09 9.07
C VAL A 184 12.64 0.64 10.28
N ARG A 185 11.53 1.35 10.06
CA ARG A 185 10.69 1.87 11.16
C ARG A 185 10.03 0.75 11.96
N ASP A 186 9.66 -0.35 11.33
CA ASP A 186 9.08 -1.51 12.03
C ASP A 186 10.06 -2.12 13.02
N VAL A 187 11.32 -2.29 12.62
CA VAL A 187 12.39 -2.74 13.53
C VAL A 187 12.60 -1.71 14.64
N MET A 188 12.65 -0.42 14.30
CA MET A 188 12.78 0.66 15.31
C MET A 188 11.61 0.69 16.30
N GLY A 189 10.42 0.26 15.88
CA GLY A 189 9.20 0.23 16.67
C GLY A 189 8.94 -1.11 17.38
N THR A 190 9.92 -2.01 17.42
CA THR A 190 9.82 -3.29 18.15
C THR A 190 10.19 -3.11 19.62
N GLY A 191 9.36 -3.58 20.53
CA GLY A 191 9.50 -3.40 21.97
C GLY A 191 9.55 -1.92 22.35
N LEU A 192 10.57 -1.51 23.10
CA LEU A 192 10.83 -0.10 23.40
C LEU A 192 11.69 0.62 22.35
N SER A 193 12.37 -0.16 21.52
CA SER A 193 13.05 0.20 20.26
C SER A 193 14.15 -0.83 20.00
N ALA A 194 14.37 -1.19 18.73
CA ALA A 194 15.56 -1.91 18.30
C ALA A 194 16.38 -1.08 17.31
N LYS A 195 17.71 -1.30 17.31
CA LYS A 195 18.62 -0.61 16.40
C LYS A 195 18.71 -1.38 15.06
N PRO A 196 18.35 -0.78 13.91
CA PRO A 196 18.60 -1.38 12.61
C PRO A 196 20.11 -1.53 12.37
N ILE A 197 20.56 -2.72 11.96
CA ILE A 197 21.98 -3.02 11.73
C ILE A 197 22.29 -3.47 10.29
N ALA A 198 21.30 -4.00 9.57
CA ALA A 198 21.43 -4.47 8.20
C ALA A 198 20.07 -4.43 7.49
N ASN A 199 20.08 -4.21 6.18
CA ASN A 199 18.91 -4.35 5.30
C ASN A 199 19.30 -5.16 4.06
N THR A 200 18.35 -5.85 3.45
CA THR A 200 18.56 -6.56 2.19
C THR A 200 17.31 -6.46 1.33
N ASP A 201 17.51 -6.18 0.06
CA ASP A 201 16.41 -5.99 -0.90
C ASP A 201 16.35 -7.15 -1.89
N VAL A 202 15.13 -7.58 -2.20
CA VAL A 202 14.87 -8.63 -3.19
C VAL A 202 13.90 -8.07 -4.22
N PHE A 203 14.30 -8.13 -5.49
CA PHE A 203 13.49 -7.59 -6.58
C PHE A 203 13.12 -8.66 -7.60
N CYS A 204 11.86 -8.64 -8.02
CA CYS A 204 11.31 -9.49 -9.07
C CYS A 204 10.67 -8.62 -10.15
N PHE A 205 11.13 -8.74 -11.41
CA PHE A 205 10.63 -7.94 -12.53
C PHE A 205 10.15 -8.83 -13.67
N GLY A 206 9.31 -8.26 -14.53
CA GLY A 206 9.07 -8.81 -15.86
C GLY A 206 10.33 -8.74 -16.75
N PRO A 207 10.33 -9.41 -17.92
CA PRO A 207 11.47 -9.41 -18.83
C PRO A 207 11.89 -7.99 -19.24
N PRO A 208 13.19 -7.65 -19.19
CA PRO A 208 13.69 -6.30 -19.51
C PRO A 208 13.60 -5.95 -21.00
N ASP A 209 13.35 -6.95 -21.85
CA ASP A 209 13.19 -6.90 -23.29
C ASP A 209 11.73 -7.12 -23.75
N LEU A 210 10.77 -7.06 -22.82
CA LEU A 210 9.35 -7.21 -23.12
C LEU A 210 8.89 -6.21 -24.20
N PRO A 211 8.34 -6.66 -25.34
CA PRO A 211 7.84 -5.76 -26.38
C PRO A 211 6.76 -4.80 -25.86
N TYR A 212 6.84 -3.51 -26.26
CA TYR A 212 5.92 -2.46 -25.79
C TYR A 212 4.46 -2.69 -26.17
N ASP A 213 4.20 -3.36 -27.28
CA ASP A 213 2.87 -3.74 -27.76
C ASP A 213 2.19 -4.83 -26.90
N ARG A 214 2.98 -5.54 -26.08
CA ARG A 214 2.47 -6.51 -25.10
C ARG A 214 2.25 -5.93 -23.70
N LEU A 215 2.58 -4.65 -23.49
CA LEU A 215 2.38 -4.01 -22.20
C LEU A 215 0.89 -3.70 -21.99
N PRO A 216 0.33 -4.04 -20.81
CA PRO A 216 -0.99 -3.56 -20.44
C PRO A 216 -1.04 -2.03 -20.40
N PRO A 217 -2.17 -1.41 -20.76
CA PRO A 217 -2.34 0.04 -20.66
C PRO A 217 -2.04 0.55 -19.24
N GLY A 218 -1.31 1.66 -19.14
CA GLY A 218 -0.99 2.31 -17.87
C GLY A 218 0.17 1.70 -17.07
N VAL A 219 0.77 0.59 -17.53
CA VAL A 219 1.89 -0.07 -16.82
C VAL A 219 3.25 0.48 -17.29
N LEU A 220 4.16 0.70 -16.34
CA LEU A 220 5.55 1.01 -16.65
C LEU A 220 6.27 -0.20 -17.23
N HIS A 221 7.06 0.01 -18.29
CA HIS A 221 7.89 -1.04 -18.87
C HIS A 221 8.84 -1.65 -17.81
N PRO A 222 9.04 -2.99 -17.73
CA PRO A 222 9.87 -3.62 -16.69
C PRO A 222 11.28 -3.03 -16.56
N ARG A 223 11.95 -2.77 -17.68
CA ARG A 223 13.25 -2.04 -17.73
C ARG A 223 13.22 -0.65 -17.06
N ARG A 224 12.09 0.07 -17.12
CA ARG A 224 11.94 1.38 -16.44
C ARG A 224 11.83 1.18 -14.93
N ILE A 225 11.05 0.20 -14.49
CA ILE A 225 10.92 -0.16 -13.07
C ILE A 225 12.28 -0.58 -12.51
N PHE A 226 12.98 -1.51 -13.18
CA PHE A 226 14.32 -1.97 -12.81
C PHE A 226 15.35 -0.82 -12.67
N LYS A 227 15.31 0.18 -13.55
CA LYS A 227 16.25 1.32 -13.48
C LYS A 227 15.91 2.31 -12.37
N GLY A 228 14.63 2.39 -12.00
CA GLY A 228 14.09 3.37 -11.07
C GLY A 228 14.07 2.90 -9.62
N VAL A 229 13.88 1.61 -9.37
CA VAL A 229 14.09 1.02 -8.04
C VAL A 229 15.59 1.06 -7.71
N ARG A 230 15.95 1.93 -6.77
CA ARG A 230 17.30 2.03 -6.21
C ARG A 230 17.15 2.18 -4.71
N ALA A 231 17.90 1.36 -3.97
CA ALA A 231 18.09 1.49 -2.53
C ALA A 231 19.33 2.36 -2.26
#